data_AF-A0A7J4PPX2-F1
#
_entry.id   AF-A0A7J4PPX2-F1
#
_cell.length_a   1.000
_cell.length_b   1.000
_cell.length_c   1.000
_cell.angle_alpha   90.00
_cell.angle_beta   90.00
_cell.angle_gamma   90.00
#
_symmetry.space_group_name_H-M   'P 1'
#
loop_
_entity.id
_entity.type
_entity.pdbx_description
1 polymer ?
#
loop_
_entity_poly.entity_id
_entity_poly.type
_entity_poly.pdbx_seq_one_letter_code
_entity_poly.pdbx_strand_id
1 'polypeptide(L)'
;MNLKKLEADDPLKVGDTTLIPVAEVRLFSNVRGEKAAFAGRKRATAVVVIGPSSAVALNVEGEVVSLPELLNEVSGLKERVAEAQRSEVQGKG
;
A
#
# COMPACT_ATOMS: atom_id res chain seq x y z
N MET A 1 -14.27 -7.88 17.92
CA MET A 1 -13.27 -8.49 17.01
C MET A 1 -12.20 -7.44 16.71
N ASN A 2 -10.94 -7.87 16.58
CA ASN A 2 -9.83 -7.00 16.19
C ASN A 2 -9.23 -7.52 14.88
N LEU A 3 -9.22 -6.67 13.85
CA LEU A 3 -8.55 -6.97 12.59
C LEU A 3 -7.32 -6.08 12.45
N LYS A 4 -6.21 -6.66 11.99
CA LYS A 4 -4.99 -5.95 11.60
C LYS A 4 -4.56 -6.51 10.25
N LYS A 5 -4.39 -5.65 9.24
CA LYS A 5 -3.87 -6.03 7.92
C LYS A 5 -3.05 -4.91 7.28
N LEU A 6 -2.14 -5.27 6.39
CA LEU A 6 -1.49 -4.34 5.47
C LEU A 6 -2.25 -4.36 4.13
N GLU A 7 -2.48 -3.18 3.58
CA GLU A 7 -3.16 -3.00 2.30
C GLU A 7 -2.41 -2.01 1.41
N ALA A 8 -2.44 -2.28 0.11
CA ALA A 8 -1.98 -1.35 -0.90
C ALA A 8 -3.11 -0.40 -1.30
N ASP A 9 -2.85 0.90 -1.17
CA ASP A 9 -3.75 1.95 -1.60
C ASP A 9 -3.64 2.22 -3.10
N ASP A 10 -4.48 3.14 -3.58
CA ASP A 10 -4.51 3.50 -4.97
C ASP A 10 -3.19 4.17 -5.40
N PRO A 11 -2.63 3.78 -6.56
CA PRO A 11 -1.43 4.41 -7.08
C PRO A 11 -1.62 5.91 -7.33
N LEU A 12 -0.62 6.70 -6.95
CA LEU A 12 -0.53 8.12 -7.22
C LEU A 12 0.59 8.37 -8.22
N LYS A 13 0.29 9.03 -9.34
CA LYS A 13 1.30 9.42 -10.32
C LYS A 13 1.88 10.79 -10.00
N VAL A 14 3.21 10.90 -9.94
CA VAL A 14 3.96 12.12 -9.68
C VAL A 14 5.08 12.22 -10.72
N GLY A 15 4.86 13.02 -11.77
CA GLY A 15 5.76 13.05 -12.94
C GLY A 15 5.88 11.67 -13.59
N ASP A 16 7.12 11.22 -13.80
CA ASP A 16 7.47 9.91 -14.36
C ASP A 16 7.63 8.83 -13.27
N THR A 17 6.95 9.00 -12.15
CA THR A 17 7.02 8.07 -11.02
C THR A 17 5.62 7.75 -10.53
N THR A 18 5.40 6.48 -10.22
CA THR A 18 4.19 6.00 -9.59
C THR A 18 4.47 5.63 -8.15
N LEU A 19 3.70 6.18 -7.22
CA LEU A 19 3.76 5.92 -5.80
C LEU A 19 2.59 5.01 -5.42
N ILE A 20 2.86 3.87 -4.80
CA ILE A 20 1.82 2.96 -4.28
C ILE A 20 1.95 2.94 -2.75
N PRO A 21 1.09 3.66 -2.02
CA PRO A 21 1.15 3.68 -0.57
C PRO A 21 0.76 2.31 0.01
N VAL A 22 1.44 1.91 1.08
CA VAL A 22 1.10 0.74 1.89
C VAL A 22 0.65 1.24 3.26
N ALA A 23 -0.54 0.80 3.67
CA ALA A 23 -1.13 1.21 4.93
C ALA A 23 -1.46 0.02 5.84
N GLU A 24 -1.19 0.19 7.13
CA GLU A 24 -1.73 -0.66 8.17
C GLU A 24 -3.15 -0.21 8.52
N VAL A 25 -4.10 -1.13 8.38
CA VAL A 25 -5.50 -0.95 8.75
C VAL A 25 -5.80 -1.77 9.99
N ARG A 26 -6.27 -1.09 11.04
CA ARG A 26 -6.79 -1.72 12.26
C ARG A 26 -8.27 -1.42 12.39
N LEU A 27 -9.08 -2.46 12.58
CA LEU A 27 -10.50 -2.33 12.88
C LEU A 27 -10.81 -2.95 14.23
N PHE A 28 -11.60 -2.23 15.01
CA PHE A 28 -12.11 -2.65 16.31
C PHE A 28 -13.63 -2.69 16.24
N SER A 29 -14.21 -3.81 16.67
CA SER A 29 -15.64 -3.92 16.89
C SER A 29 -15.94 -4.48 18.28
N ASN A 30 -16.92 -3.90 18.94
CA ASN A 30 -17.45 -4.38 20.20
C ASN A 30 -18.97 -4.35 20.18
N VAL A 31 -19.60 -5.48 20.46
CA VAL A 31 -21.05 -5.64 20.51
C VAL A 31 -21.43 -6.12 21.89
N ARG A 32 -22.32 -5.42 22.57
CA ARG A 32 -22.80 -5.77 23.91
C ARG A 32 -24.30 -5.47 24.03
N GLY A 33 -25.11 -6.53 24.07
CA GLY A 33 -26.56 -6.40 24.01
C GLY A 33 -26.98 -5.70 22.71
N GLU A 34 -27.81 -4.67 22.83
CA GLU A 34 -28.29 -3.86 21.69
C GLU A 34 -27.31 -2.75 21.26
N LYS A 35 -26.14 -2.63 21.91
CA LYS A 35 -25.16 -1.59 21.58
C LYS A 35 -24.02 -2.18 20.76
N ALA A 36 -23.62 -1.45 19.73
CA ALA A 36 -22.43 -1.74 18.94
C ALA A 36 -21.54 -0.50 18.83
N ALA A 37 -20.23 -0.70 18.93
CA ALA A 37 -19.20 0.30 18.69
C ALA A 37 -18.22 -0.21 17.63
N PHE A 38 -17.93 0.63 16.65
CA PHE A 38 -17.00 0.37 15.57
C PHE A 38 -15.98 1.50 15.50
N ALA A 39 -14.70 1.15 15.45
CA ALA A 39 -13.61 2.10 15.28
C ALA A 39 -12.60 1.56 14.28
N GLY A 40 -11.98 2.47 13.53
CA GLY A 40 -10.97 2.14 12.55
C GLY A 40 -9.79 3.09 12.65
N ARG A 41 -8.59 2.58 12.41
CA ARG A 41 -7.38 3.37 12.22
C ARG A 41 -6.68 2.90 10.96
N LYS A 42 -6.29 3.85 10.11
CA LYS A 42 -5.43 3.61 8.95
C LYS A 42 -4.17 4.46 9.10
N ARG A 43 -3.00 3.85 8.90
CA ARG A 43 -1.72 4.54 8.99
C ARG A 43 -0.82 4.08 7.85
N ALA A 44 -0.23 5.03 7.11
CA ALA A 44 0.82 4.71 6.15
C ALA A 44 2.02 4.08 6.88
N THR A 45 2.56 3.00 6.31
CA THR A 45 3.72 2.29 6.86
C THR A 45 4.88 2.24 5.87
N ALA A 46 4.57 2.24 4.58
CA ALA A 46 5.57 2.31 3.52
C ALA A 46 4.96 2.92 2.24
N VAL A 47 5.81 3.19 1.27
CA VAL A 47 5.44 3.54 -0.11
C VAL A 47 6.33 2.76 -1.06
N VAL A 48 5.73 2.13 -2.07
CA VAL A 48 6.48 1.58 -3.20
C VAL A 48 6.56 2.65 -4.28
N VAL A 49 7.78 3.06 -4.59
CA VAL A 49 8.12 4.03 -5.62
C VAL A 49 8.51 3.25 -6.87
N ILE A 50 7.81 3.47 -7.97
CA ILE A 50 8.10 2.87 -9.26
C ILE A 50 8.50 4.00 -10.19
N GLY A 51 9.78 4.03 -10.56
CA GLY A 51 10.30 4.94 -11.56
C GLY A 51 10.55 4.24 -12.90
N PRO A 52 11.07 4.98 -13.90
CA PRO A 52 11.17 4.51 -15.28
C PRO A 52 12.09 3.30 -15.49
N SER A 53 12.94 2.98 -14.51
CA SER A 53 13.97 1.95 -14.64
C SER A 53 14.03 0.99 -13.45
N SER A 54 13.37 1.31 -12.34
CA SER A 54 13.43 0.49 -11.13
C SER A 54 12.26 0.78 -10.18
N ALA A 55 12.07 -0.11 -9.21
CA ALA A 55 11.17 0.09 -8.09
C ALA A 55 11.93 0.00 -6.77
N VAL A 56 11.54 0.81 -5.79
CA VAL A 56 12.10 0.81 -4.43
C VAL A 56 10.95 0.95 -3.43
N ALA A 57 11.08 0.33 -2.26
CA ALA A 57 10.14 0.53 -1.16
C ALA A 57 10.80 1.37 -0.06
N LEU A 58 10.08 2.36 0.46
CA LEU A 58 10.53 3.26 1.51
C LEU A 58 9.56 3.21 2.69
N ASN A 59 10.04 3.26 3.94
CA ASN A 59 9.19 3.51 5.10
C ASN A 59 8.80 5.00 5.19
N VAL A 60 8.01 5.37 6.20
CA VAL A 60 7.55 6.77 6.36
C VAL A 60 8.66 7.73 6.81
N GLU A 61 9.77 7.19 7.26
CA GLU A 61 11.01 7.90 7.57
C GLU A 61 11.92 8.08 6.35
N GLY A 62 11.58 7.47 5.20
CA GLY A 62 12.34 7.55 3.95
C GLY A 62 13.46 6.51 3.81
N GLU A 63 13.53 5.54 4.71
CA GLU A 63 14.53 4.47 4.68
C GLU A 63 14.07 3.33 3.77
N VAL A 64 15.03 2.70 3.08
CA VAL A 64 14.75 1.58 2.18
C VAL A 64 14.33 0.35 3.00
N VAL A 65 13.21 -0.25 2.61
CA VAL A 65 12.69 -1.51 3.15
C VAL A 65 12.61 -2.58 2.07
N SER A 66 12.48 -3.84 2.48
CA SER A 66 12.46 -4.98 1.58
C SER A 66 11.17 -5.00 0.73
N LEU A 67 11.31 -4.63 -0.55
CA LEU A 67 10.23 -4.73 -1.52
C LEU A 67 9.71 -6.18 -1.69
N PRO A 68 10.57 -7.23 -1.76
CA PRO A 68 10.09 -8.61 -1.85
C PRO A 68 9.24 -9.05 -0.65
N GLU A 69 9.58 -8.61 0.56
CA GLU A 69 8.77 -8.88 1.76
C GLU A 69 7.41 -8.20 1.68
N LEU A 70 7.36 -6.90 1.32
CA LEU A 70 6.10 -6.19 1.15
C LEU A 70 5.21 -6.83 0.08
N LEU A 71 5.78 -7.26 -1.04
CA LEU A 71 5.01 -7.95 -2.09
C LEU A 71 4.40 -9.27 -1.61
N ASN A 72 4.98 -9.92 -0.62
CA ASN A 72 4.46 -11.16 -0.05
C ASN A 72 3.44 -10.93 1.07
N GLU A 73 3.58 -9.85 1.84
CA GLU A 73 2.72 -9.56 2.99
C GLU A 73 1.50 -8.69 2.65
N VAL A 74 1.63 -7.77 1.69
CA VAL A 74 0.61 -6.77 1.38
C VAL A 74 -0.33 -7.30 0.31
N SER A 75 -1.59 -7.50 0.69
CA SER A 75 -2.63 -7.96 -0.23
C SER A 75 -2.84 -6.96 -1.37
N GLY A 76 -2.85 -7.43 -2.62
CA GLY A 76 -3.10 -6.63 -3.82
C GLY A 76 -1.91 -5.79 -4.30
N LEU A 77 -0.76 -5.81 -3.61
CA LEU A 77 0.39 -4.97 -3.96
C LEU A 77 1.08 -5.46 -5.24
N LYS A 78 1.20 -6.79 -5.44
CA LYS A 78 1.83 -7.39 -6.62
C LYS A 78 1.14 -6.97 -7.90
N GLU A 79 -0.19 -7.01 -7.91
CA GLU A 79 -1.03 -6.64 -9.04
C GLU A 79 -0.88 -5.16 -9.38
N ARG A 80 -0.97 -4.28 -8.36
CA ARG A 80 -0.82 -2.83 -8.54
C ARG A 80 0.57 -2.44 -9.06
N VAL A 81 1.64 -3.09 -8.55
CA VAL A 81 3.01 -2.87 -9.05
C VAL A 81 3.13 -3.30 -10.51
N ALA A 82 2.59 -4.46 -10.88
CA ALA A 82 2.60 -4.93 -12.26
C ALA A 82 1.77 -4.06 -13.22
N GLU A 83 0.68 -3.46 -12.75
CA GLU A 83 -0.13 -2.51 -13.52
C GLU A 83 0.59 -1.18 -13.73
N ALA A 84 1.22 -0.64 -12.68
CA ALA A 84 2.01 0.57 -12.75
C ALA A 84 3.17 0.45 -13.74
N GLN A 85 3.90 -0.67 -13.70
CA GLN A 85 5.00 -0.94 -14.65
C GLN A 85 4.53 -1.05 -16.10
N ARG A 86 3.36 -1.66 -16.36
CA ARG A 86 2.79 -1.74 -17.72
C ARG A 86 2.37 -0.37 -18.26
N SER A 87 1.83 0.48 -17.39
CA SER A 87 1.38 1.83 -17.75
C SER A 87 2.54 2.77 -18.12
N GLU A 88 3.75 2.54 -17.58
CA GLU A 88 4.94 3.32 -17.96
C GLU A 88 5.51 2.91 -19.33
N VAL A 89 5.28 1.67 -19.75
CA VAL A 89 5.75 1.17 -21.06
C VAL A 89 4.87 1.68 -22.21
N GLN A 90 3.56 1.85 -21.99
CA GLN A 90 2.63 2.33 -23.01
C GLN A 90 2.64 3.85 -23.26
N GLY A 91 3.23 4.66 -22.37
CA GLY A 91 3.33 6.11 -22.54
C GLY A 91 4.46 6.61 -23.45
N LYS A 92 5.19 5.72 -24.14
CA LYS A 92 6.35 6.04 -24.99
C LYS A 92 6.08 5.84 -26.50
N GLY A 93 4.84 6.01 -26.94
CA GLY A 93 4.43 5.97 -28.35
C GLY A 93 4.36 7.35 -28.99
#